data_AF-A0A9E9C978-F1
#
_entry.id   AF-A0A9E9C978-F1
#
_cell.length_a   1.000
_cell.length_b   1.000
_cell.length_c   1.000
_cell.angle_alpha   90.00
_cell.angle_beta   90.00
_cell.angle_gamma   90.00
#
_symmetry.space_group_name_H-M   'P 1'
#
loop_
_entity.id
_entity.type
_entity.pdbx_description
1 polymer ?
#
loop_
_entity_poly.entity_id
_entity_poly.type
_entity_poly.pdbx_seq_one_letter_code
_entity_poly.pdbx_strand_id
1 'polypeptide(L)'
;MVRTIVKAGIVTVGLMAIAILTNPTRKDYRDYVVYKTCRQADRPPAVQAACTTIRALPRPSGQWVVDQYVRRRNYWLFSIYLVDSPLVRDVSLGVGGHFIELESSLPRDAEAGEINLSS
;
A
#
# COMPACT_ATOMS: atom_id res chain seq x y z
N MET A 1 36.51 -20.39 -15.57
CA MET A 1 35.94 -19.04 -15.44
C MET A 1 34.46 -18.97 -15.89
N VAL A 2 34.12 -19.38 -17.12
CA VAL A 2 32.74 -19.33 -17.65
C VAL A 2 31.70 -20.07 -16.77
N ARG A 3 32.01 -21.28 -16.29
CA ARG A 3 31.12 -22.05 -15.39
C ARG A 3 30.81 -21.34 -14.06
N THR A 4 31.75 -20.58 -13.52
CA THR A 4 31.57 -19.85 -12.25
C THR A 4 30.69 -18.61 -12.45
N ILE A 5 30.85 -17.93 -13.59
CA ILE A 5 30.05 -16.77 -13.99
C ILE A 5 28.59 -17.17 -14.23
N VAL A 6 28.35 -18.31 -14.91
CA VAL A 6 26.99 -18.83 -15.14
C VAL A 6 26.29 -19.19 -13.83
N LYS A 7 26.99 -19.87 -12.90
CA LYS A 7 26.43 -20.20 -11.58
C LYS A 7 26.12 -18.94 -10.77
N ALA A 8 27.02 -17.96 -10.75
CA ALA A 8 26.78 -16.69 -10.08
C ALA A 8 25.57 -15.96 -10.67
N GLY A 9 25.45 -15.90 -12.00
CA GLY A 9 24.33 -15.28 -12.71
C GLY A 9 22.98 -15.93 -12.40
N ILE A 10 22.91 -17.26 -12.29
CA ILE A 10 21.68 -17.98 -11.92
C ILE A 10 21.25 -17.62 -10.49
N VAL A 11 22.21 -17.51 -9.56
CA VAL A 11 21.92 -17.13 -8.17
C VAL A 11 21.41 -15.68 -8.09
N THR A 12 22.04 -14.72 -8.78
CA THR A 12 21.57 -13.32 -8.78
C THR A 12 20.20 -13.17 -9.43
N VAL A 13 19.95 -13.84 -10.56
CA VAL A 13 18.63 -13.80 -11.23
C VAL A 13 17.57 -14.47 -10.38
N GLY A 14 17.89 -15.59 -9.72
CA GLY A 14 16.99 -16.28 -8.79
C GLY A 14 16.61 -15.40 -7.60
N LEU A 15 17.58 -14.71 -6.99
CA LEU A 15 17.32 -13.78 -5.87
C LEU A 15 16.48 -12.57 -6.31
N MET A 16 16.72 -12.03 -7.52
CA MET A 16 15.89 -10.95 -8.06
C MET A 16 14.46 -11.40 -8.34
N ALA A 17 14.27 -12.61 -8.88
CA ALA A 17 12.94 -13.15 -9.14
C ALA A 17 12.15 -13.33 -7.83
N ILE A 18 12.81 -13.80 -6.76
CA ILE A 18 12.20 -13.93 -5.43
C ILE A 18 11.82 -12.56 -4.85
N ALA A 19 12.69 -11.55 -4.98
CA ALA A 19 12.39 -10.20 -4.51
C ALA A 19 11.21 -9.56 -5.26
N ILE A 20 11.10 -9.79 -6.58
CA ILE A 20 9.97 -9.29 -7.38
C ILE A 20 8.68 -10.05 -7.04
N LEU A 21 8.73 -11.37 -6.89
CA LEU A 21 7.58 -12.21 -6.56
C LEU A 21 7.04 -11.97 -5.16
N THR A 22 7.92 -11.62 -4.22
CA THR A 22 7.51 -11.34 -2.83
C THR A 22 7.05 -9.91 -2.64
N ASN A 23 7.31 -8.99 -3.58
CA ASN A 23 6.79 -7.64 -3.43
C ASN A 23 5.26 -7.65 -3.46
N PRO A 24 4.59 -7.11 -2.42
CA PRO A 24 3.13 -7.12 -2.36
C PRO A 24 2.55 -6.36 -3.55
N THR A 25 1.29 -6.61 -3.89
CA THR A 25 0.60 -5.98 -5.02
C THR A 25 -0.19 -4.74 -4.61
N ARG A 26 -0.68 -3.98 -5.59
CA ARG A 26 -1.62 -2.85 -5.36
C ARG A 26 -2.89 -3.29 -4.66
N LYS A 27 -3.37 -4.51 -4.97
CA LYS A 27 -4.54 -5.12 -4.34
C LYS A 27 -4.25 -5.44 -2.87
N ASP A 28 -3.09 -6.02 -2.57
CA ASP A 28 -2.70 -6.33 -1.20
C ASP A 28 -2.59 -5.06 -0.35
N TYR A 29 -2.06 -3.98 -0.94
CA TYR A 29 -1.96 -2.70 -0.25
C TYR A 29 -3.33 -2.09 0.04
N ARG A 30 -4.24 -2.16 -0.92
CA ARG A 30 -5.62 -1.71 -0.73
C ARG A 30 -6.30 -2.45 0.41
N ASP A 31 -6.19 -3.77 0.42
CA ASP A 31 -6.79 -4.60 1.46
C ASP A 31 -6.17 -4.28 2.83
N TYR A 32 -4.85 -4.06 2.87
CA TYR A 32 -4.12 -3.61 4.06
C TYR A 32 -4.65 -2.26 4.60
N VAL A 33 -4.73 -1.22 3.75
CA VAL A 33 -5.19 0.11 4.16
C VAL A 33 -6.63 0.05 4.65
N VAL A 34 -7.54 -0.58 3.89
CA VAL A 34 -8.96 -0.69 4.30
C VAL A 34 -9.08 -1.42 5.62
N TYR A 35 -8.36 -2.53 5.79
CA TYR A 35 -8.36 -3.29 7.03
C TYR A 35 -7.89 -2.44 8.22
N LYS A 36 -6.77 -1.73 8.05
CA LYS A 36 -6.16 -0.86 9.06
C LYS A 36 -7.09 0.28 9.45
N THR A 37 -7.53 1.09 8.48
CA THR A 37 -8.43 2.23 8.70
C THR A 37 -9.75 1.79 9.34
N CYS A 38 -10.29 0.64 8.94
CA CYS A 38 -11.54 0.14 9.50
C CYS A 38 -11.39 -0.59 10.85
N ARG A 39 -10.17 -0.83 11.33
CA ARG A 39 -9.88 -1.43 12.63
C ARG A 39 -9.45 -0.40 13.67
N GLN A 40 -9.05 0.81 13.27
CA GLN A 40 -8.81 1.92 14.19
C GLN A 40 -10.06 2.23 15.01
N ALA A 41 -9.87 2.37 16.33
CA ALA A 41 -10.95 2.61 17.29
C ALA A 41 -11.49 4.05 17.20
N ASP A 42 -10.60 5.00 16.91
CA ASP A 42 -10.88 6.44 16.94
C ASP A 42 -10.95 7.00 15.51
N ARG A 43 -12.05 6.70 14.81
CA ARG A 43 -12.25 7.07 13.41
C ARG A 43 -13.38 8.09 13.26
N PRO A 44 -13.25 9.05 12.32
CA PRO A 44 -14.33 9.99 12.05
C PRO A 44 -15.62 9.29 11.58
N PRO A 45 -16.79 9.91 11.79
CA PRO A 45 -18.08 9.36 11.35
C PRO A 45 -18.12 9.04 9.85
N ALA A 46 -17.47 9.87 9.02
CA ALA A 46 -17.37 9.67 7.58
C ALA A 46 -16.62 8.39 7.22
N VAL A 47 -15.50 8.12 7.91
CA VAL A 47 -14.71 6.89 7.75
C VAL A 47 -15.47 5.68 8.29
N GLN A 48 -16.21 5.84 9.38
CA GLN A 48 -17.06 4.77 9.94
C GLN A 48 -18.17 4.36 8.96
N ALA A 49 -18.86 5.33 8.36
CA ALA A 49 -19.86 5.09 7.32
C ALA A 49 -19.24 4.43 6.08
N ALA A 50 -18.07 4.89 5.62
CA ALA A 50 -17.37 4.25 4.52
C ALA A 50 -17.02 2.79 4.84
N CYS A 51 -16.54 2.50 6.06
CA CYS A 51 -16.19 1.15 6.50
C CYS A 51 -17.41 0.21 6.60
N THR A 52 -18.59 0.71 6.98
CA THR A 52 -19.81 -0.12 7.00
C THR A 52 -20.28 -0.43 5.58
N THR A 53 -20.25 0.56 4.67
CA THR A 53 -20.59 0.36 3.26
C THR A 53 -19.62 -0.59 2.56
N ILE A 54 -18.31 -0.42 2.76
CA ILE A 54 -17.27 -1.28 2.18
C ILE A 54 -17.40 -2.72 2.69
N ARG A 55 -17.72 -2.93 3.98
CA ARG A 55 -17.96 -4.27 4.54
C ARG A 55 -19.24 -4.93 4.01
N ALA A 56 -20.25 -4.14 3.66
CA ALA A 56 -21.51 -4.63 3.12
C ALA A 56 -21.44 -4.99 1.63
N LEU A 57 -20.45 -4.46 0.90
CA LEU A 57 -20.23 -4.75 -0.51
C LEU A 57 -19.45 -6.07 -0.68
N PRO A 58 -19.76 -6.87 -1.72
CA PRO A 58 -18.90 -7.96 -2.14
C PRO A 58 -17.49 -7.42 -2.38
N ARG A 59 -16.46 -8.11 -1.87
CA ARG A 59 -15.05 -7.68 -1.93
C ARG A 59 -14.60 -7.07 -3.28
N PRO A 60 -15.01 -7.55 -4.47
CA PRO A 60 -14.57 -6.91 -5.71
C PRO A 60 -15.12 -5.48 -5.95
N SER A 61 -16.30 -5.13 -5.41
CA SER A 61 -17.05 -3.92 -5.80
C SER A 61 -16.75 -2.71 -4.92
N GLY A 62 -16.72 -2.89 -3.59
CA GLY A 62 -16.49 -1.80 -2.63
C GLY A 62 -15.07 -1.24 -2.62
N GLN A 63 -14.17 -1.94 -3.29
CA GLN A 63 -12.75 -1.65 -3.26
C GLN A 63 -12.27 -0.80 -4.46
N TRP A 64 -13.13 -0.54 -5.46
CA TRP A 64 -12.77 0.24 -6.65
C TRP A 64 -12.54 1.73 -6.37
N VAL A 65 -13.22 2.26 -5.35
CA VAL A 65 -13.12 3.69 -4.98
C VAL A 65 -11.72 4.01 -4.46
N VAL A 66 -11.13 3.14 -3.64
CA VAL A 66 -9.77 3.32 -3.11
C VAL A 66 -8.71 3.10 -4.19
N ASP A 67 -8.98 2.21 -5.15
CA ASP A 67 -8.06 1.91 -6.25
C ASP A 67 -7.72 3.14 -7.11
N GLN A 68 -8.64 4.10 -7.27
CA GLN A 68 -8.39 5.32 -8.02
C GLN A 68 -7.31 6.21 -7.35
N TYR A 69 -7.19 6.12 -6.03
CA TYR A 69 -6.29 6.95 -5.22
C TYR A 69 -4.99 6.27 -4.82
N VAL A 70 -4.87 4.95 -5.01
CA VAL A 70 -3.65 4.20 -4.70
C VAL A 70 -2.59 4.42 -5.78
N ARG A 71 -1.45 4.99 -5.43
CA ARG A 71 -0.26 5.05 -6.26
C ARG A 71 0.78 4.04 -5.77
N ARG A 72 1.45 3.38 -6.71
CA ARG A 72 2.53 2.41 -6.44
C ARG A 72 3.77 2.84 -7.21
N ARG A 73 4.91 2.89 -6.54
CA ARG A 73 6.22 3.12 -7.16
C ARG A 73 7.15 1.96 -6.83
N ASN A 74 7.55 1.22 -7.87
CA ASN A 74 8.42 0.06 -7.73
C ASN A 74 9.88 0.49 -7.69
N TYR A 75 10.61 -0.06 -6.73
CA TYR A 75 12.06 -0.04 -6.65
C TYR A 75 12.56 -1.48 -6.72
N TRP A 76 13.87 -1.64 -6.81
CA TRP A 76 14.49 -2.94 -7.07
C TRP A 76 14.22 -3.98 -5.98
N LEU A 77 14.13 -3.54 -4.71
CA LEU A 77 13.95 -4.42 -3.54
C LEU A 77 12.65 -4.18 -2.78
N PHE A 78 11.94 -3.10 -3.09
CA PHE A 78 10.75 -2.67 -2.35
C PHE A 78 9.81 -1.90 -3.27
N SER A 79 8.59 -1.68 -2.84
CA SER A 79 7.62 -0.82 -3.51
C SER A 79 7.14 0.23 -2.51
N ILE A 80 7.07 1.50 -2.91
CA ILE A 80 6.39 2.51 -2.10
C ILE A 80 4.93 2.57 -2.55
N TYR A 81 4.05 2.55 -1.57
CA TYR A 81 2.62 2.66 -1.73
C TYR A 81 2.15 3.96 -1.08
N LEU A 82 1.28 4.67 -1.80
CA LEU A 82 0.65 5.88 -1.32
C LEU A 82 -0.83 5.78 -1.64
N VAL A 83 -1.68 6.16 -0.70
CA VAL A 83 -3.08 6.45 -0.96
C VAL A 83 -3.34 7.87 -0.51
N ASP A 84 -3.92 8.66 -1.40
CA ASP A 84 -4.36 10.03 -1.09
C ASP A 84 -5.81 10.15 -1.51
N SER A 85 -6.69 9.72 -0.62
CA SER A 85 -8.13 9.80 -0.80
C SER A 85 -8.71 10.90 0.09
N PRO A 86 -9.93 11.37 -0.18
CA PRO A 86 -10.60 12.34 0.70
C PRO A 86 -10.76 11.84 2.15
N LEU A 87 -10.79 10.52 2.37
CA LEU A 87 -11.06 9.89 3.65
C LEU A 87 -9.78 9.53 4.42
N VAL A 88 -8.75 9.09 3.71
CA VAL A 88 -7.50 8.61 4.30
C VAL A 88 -6.30 8.96 3.43
N ARG A 89 -5.22 9.36 4.09
CA ARG A 89 -3.88 9.48 3.52
C ARG A 89 -2.98 8.47 4.24
N ASP A 90 -2.28 7.63 3.49
CA ASP A 90 -1.31 6.66 4.04
C ASP A 90 -0.14 6.49 3.06
N VAL A 91 1.06 6.39 3.62
CA VAL A 91 2.27 6.06 2.89
C VAL A 91 2.93 4.86 3.56
N SER A 92 3.09 3.78 2.80
CA SER A 92 3.68 2.55 3.30
C SER A 92 4.71 1.97 2.33
N LEU A 93 5.76 1.36 2.88
CA LEU A 93 6.75 0.58 2.15
C LEU A 93 6.34 -0.89 2.11
N GLY A 94 6.16 -1.41 0.91
CA GLY A 94 5.96 -2.83 0.64
C GLY A 94 7.29 -3.55 0.40
N VAL A 95 7.63 -4.53 1.22
CA VAL A 95 8.83 -5.36 1.07
C VAL A 95 8.54 -6.77 1.53
N GLY A 96 8.90 -7.78 0.73
CA GLY A 96 8.81 -9.19 1.12
C GLY A 96 7.41 -9.65 1.56
N GLY A 97 6.34 -9.07 1.01
CA GLY A 97 4.94 -9.40 1.31
C GLY A 97 4.36 -8.62 2.49
N HIS A 98 5.15 -7.75 3.12
CA HIS A 98 4.75 -6.95 4.28
C HIS A 98 4.65 -5.46 3.93
N PHE A 99 3.84 -4.74 4.70
CA PHE A 99 3.71 -3.28 4.63
C PHE A 99 4.27 -2.65 5.91
N ILE A 100 5.16 -1.67 5.75
CA ILE A 100 5.76 -0.88 6.81
C ILE A 100 5.26 0.55 6.63
N GLU A 101 4.56 1.08 7.62
CA GLU A 101 4.05 2.46 7.62
C GLU A 101 5.20 3.46 7.69
N LEU A 102 5.22 4.41 6.76
CA LEU A 102 6.19 5.51 6.72
C LEU A 102 5.58 6.82 7.22
N GLU A 103 4.32 7.06 6.87
CA GLU A 103 3.53 8.22 7.31
C GLU A 103 2.23 7.71 7.93
N SER A 104 1.90 8.22 9.12
CA SER A 104 0.76 7.70 9.88
C SER A 104 -0.53 7.86 9.09
N SER A 105 -1.36 6.82 9.02
CA SER A 105 -2.67 6.93 8.36
C SER A 105 -3.60 7.84 9.17
N LEU A 106 -3.59 9.13 8.83
CA LEU A 106 -4.44 10.10 9.48
C LEU A 106 -5.74 10.24 8.69
N PRO A 107 -6.90 10.24 9.35
CA PRO A 107 -8.12 10.72 8.73
C PRO A 107 -7.88 12.17 8.29
N ARG A 108 -8.19 12.51 7.04
CA ARG A 108 -7.91 13.85 6.49
C ARG A 108 -8.57 14.97 7.32
N ASP A 109 -9.70 14.65 7.93
CA ASP A 109 -10.48 15.51 8.83
C ASP A 109 -9.73 15.87 10.13
N ALA A 110 -8.68 15.12 10.49
CA ALA A 110 -7.80 15.40 11.62
C ALA A 110 -6.63 16.34 11.26
N GLU A 111 -6.38 16.56 9.96
CA GLU A 111 -5.31 17.42 9.43
C GLU A 111 -5.89 18.55 8.57
N ALA A 112 -6.87 19.29 9.08
CA ALA A 112 -7.18 20.63 8.56
C ALA A 112 -6.07 21.65 8.90
N GLY A 113 -4.81 21.25 8.66
CA GLY A 113 -3.60 22.05 8.72
C GLY A 113 -2.80 21.73 7.46
N GLU A 114 -2.70 22.72 6.58
CA GLU A 114 -2.14 22.67 5.24
C GLU A 114 -0.82 21.88 5.15
N ILE A 115 -0.76 20.85 4.31
CA ILE A 115 0.50 20.36 3.77
C ILE A 115 0.57 20.79 2.31
N ASN A 116 1.12 21.99 2.09
CA ASN A 116 1.57 22.46 0.78
C ASN A 116 2.77 21.61 0.34
N LEU A 117 2.55 20.67 -0.59
CA LEU A 117 3.64 20.17 -1.42
C LEU A 117 3.75 21.06 -2.66
N SER A 118 4.44 22.18 -2.49
CA SER A 118 5.02 22.94 -3.60
C SER A 118 6.51 22.61 -3.72
N SER A 119 6.92 22.32 -4.96
CA SER A 119 8.29 22.12 -5.51
C SER A 119 8.79 20.67 -5.56
#